data_AF-A0A7W0RPH4-F1
#
_entry.id   AF-A0A7W0RPH4-F1
#
_cell.length_a   1.000
_cell.length_b   1.000
_cell.length_c   1.000
_cell.angle_alpha   90.00
_cell.angle_beta   90.00
_cell.angle_gamma   90.00
#
_symmetry.space_group_name_H-M   'P 1'
#
loop_
_entity.id
_entity.type
_entity.pdbx_description
1 polymer ?
#
loop_
_entity_poly.entity_id
_entity_poly.type
_entity_poly.pdbx_seq_one_letter_code
_entity_poly.pdbx_strand_id
1 'polypeptide(L)'
;MSQAASAALASAGPADAALEPTGKRGRRLSANKLLFAVHGWLGLSLGLPLFVICLSGTFAVVSHEIDWLLTPAVRAPSHDGPVNWGAVAANVRRRHPDAPLTLLTAPVGRGFAAQAWIDTPHGIRRIFADPATGEVTGETGWFNTQRFFRDFHRRFFWYSAWGVTLVSSFAIVLLFSVGTGLLFYKRWWAKLFTLRFHKGGRVFWSDLHRLTGVWTLLFAGLIAATGFWYLVEGPATRAMKDRSGKPSAEMTAERLAALGPVATPLPIEEIVRLSQQAHPGLRVTSISLPARLDDPVGVSGQATAWLVRERANHVRLDPFSGAVLSRQRADDLAPGVRLIDTVDPLHFGDFGGLAVKLIWFGFALLLSALMPTGVYLWLKRAEQTAAGVAKRLREEPDADIAREVRRATRRRTGVGLVATTAILLWAAFTTFRALADELPRPAPPRSETSPRAVGPWTVTAFRQGTPVPGESANFGLRFDDSAGHANFRRASLALAATTPQGTGWRDARGFDERVAELDLPAAATGRERLWVSVEAWDGTRHTADFRADAFVAAGGYGPARLNAGEALGGPRVIAFYGGFVALLAAVTVVWSRVVWFRRRAVSKPPGLGDR
;
A
#
# COMPACT_ATOMS: atom_id res chain seq x y z
N MET A 1 -24.23 24.60 -24.15
CA MET A 1 -23.56 23.30 -23.86
C MET A 1 -24.14 22.07 -24.62
N SER A 2 -25.26 22.18 -25.38
CA SER A 2 -25.89 21.00 -26.03
C SER A 2 -25.26 20.53 -27.35
N GLN A 3 -24.64 21.42 -28.15
CA GLN A 3 -24.14 21.03 -29.49
C GLN A 3 -22.73 20.41 -29.46
N ALA A 4 -21.81 20.92 -28.64
CA ALA A 4 -20.46 20.37 -28.51
C ALA A 4 -20.47 18.97 -27.88
N ALA A 5 -21.32 18.73 -26.88
CA ALA A 5 -21.56 17.40 -26.32
C ALA A 5 -22.21 16.48 -27.37
N SER A 6 -23.17 16.97 -28.16
CA SER A 6 -23.80 16.17 -29.22
C SER A 6 -22.85 15.81 -30.37
N ALA A 7 -21.89 16.68 -30.71
CA ALA A 7 -20.86 16.42 -31.72
C ALA A 7 -19.80 15.42 -31.21
N ALA A 8 -19.37 15.56 -29.95
CA ALA A 8 -18.52 14.58 -29.29
C ALA A 8 -19.20 13.20 -29.17
N LEU A 9 -20.52 13.17 -28.97
CA LEU A 9 -21.32 11.94 -28.85
C LEU A 9 -21.73 11.31 -30.19
N ALA A 10 -21.95 12.11 -31.24
CA ALA A 10 -22.02 11.63 -32.62
C ALA A 10 -20.68 10.97 -33.02
N SER A 11 -19.58 11.52 -32.51
CA SER A 11 -18.26 10.91 -32.53
C SER A 11 -18.06 9.79 -31.49
N ALA A 12 -19.12 9.20 -30.91
CA ALA A 12 -19.04 8.00 -30.07
C ALA A 12 -19.97 6.86 -30.53
N GLY A 13 -21.01 7.16 -31.34
CA GLY A 13 -21.95 6.16 -31.86
C GLY A 13 -21.36 5.14 -32.85
N PRO A 14 -22.09 4.05 -33.16
CA PRO A 14 -21.72 3.08 -34.21
C PRO A 14 -21.56 3.82 -35.55
N ALA A 15 -20.62 3.35 -36.40
CA ALA A 15 -20.30 3.98 -37.68
C ALA A 15 -21.50 4.18 -38.62
N ASP A 16 -22.58 3.42 -38.41
CA ASP A 16 -23.85 3.59 -39.12
C ASP A 16 -24.45 5.00 -38.99
N ALA A 17 -24.14 5.75 -37.91
CA ALA A 17 -24.66 7.10 -37.71
C ALA A 17 -23.92 8.18 -38.52
N ALA A 18 -22.72 7.89 -39.04
CA ALA A 18 -21.91 8.82 -39.83
C ALA A 18 -22.06 8.60 -41.34
N LEU A 19 -22.87 7.63 -41.76
CA LEU A 19 -23.03 7.19 -43.15
C LEU A 19 -24.44 7.44 -43.71
N GLU A 20 -25.30 8.22 -43.03
CA GLU A 20 -26.56 8.66 -43.64
C GLU A 20 -26.37 9.98 -44.40
N PRO A 21 -27.00 10.13 -45.60
CA PRO A 21 -26.83 11.32 -46.44
C PRO A 21 -27.15 12.60 -45.67
N THR A 22 -26.36 13.63 -45.92
CA THR A 22 -26.48 15.01 -45.43
C THR A 22 -27.77 15.65 -45.95
N GLY A 23 -28.92 15.21 -45.43
CA GLY A 23 -30.23 15.73 -45.82
C GLY A 23 -31.26 15.78 -44.68
N LYS A 24 -30.98 15.20 -43.50
CA LYS A 24 -31.92 15.22 -42.36
C LYS A 24 -31.25 15.77 -41.11
N ARG A 25 -31.69 16.97 -40.71
CA ARG A 25 -31.34 17.65 -39.45
C ARG A 25 -31.37 16.67 -38.26
N GLY A 26 -30.21 16.48 -37.62
CA GLY A 26 -30.05 16.23 -36.19
C GLY A 26 -30.93 15.17 -35.52
N ARG A 27 -30.84 13.90 -35.93
CA ARG A 27 -31.47 12.82 -35.16
C ARG A 27 -30.65 12.56 -33.88
N ARG A 28 -31.12 13.07 -32.73
CA ARG A 28 -30.51 12.81 -31.41
C ARG A 28 -30.30 11.31 -31.21
N LEU A 29 -29.08 10.90 -30.83
CA LEU A 29 -28.77 9.52 -30.47
C LEU A 29 -29.73 9.07 -29.37
N SER A 30 -30.32 7.88 -29.50
CA SER A 30 -31.13 7.32 -28.42
C SER A 30 -30.26 7.08 -27.19
N ALA A 31 -30.83 7.28 -25.99
CA ALA A 31 -30.10 7.13 -24.72
C ALA A 31 -29.35 5.78 -24.62
N ASN A 32 -29.93 4.69 -25.12
CA ASN A 32 -29.25 3.38 -25.13
C ASN A 32 -28.03 3.33 -26.05
N LYS A 33 -28.08 3.97 -27.23
CA LYS A 33 -26.92 4.05 -28.14
C LYS A 33 -25.81 4.89 -27.51
N LEU A 34 -26.18 5.95 -26.79
CA LEU A 34 -25.27 6.80 -26.03
C LEU A 34 -24.59 6.02 -24.89
N LEU A 35 -25.36 5.35 -24.04
CA LEU A 35 -24.83 4.56 -22.92
C LEU A 35 -23.89 3.44 -23.40
N PHE A 36 -24.27 2.73 -24.48
CA PHE A 36 -23.41 1.72 -25.09
C PHE A 36 -22.09 2.32 -25.63
N ALA A 37 -22.16 3.49 -26.26
CA ALA A 37 -20.99 4.19 -26.77
C ALA A 37 -20.05 4.64 -25.64
N VAL A 38 -20.60 5.18 -24.55
CA VAL A 38 -19.83 5.59 -23.35
C VAL A 38 -19.17 4.37 -22.71
N HIS A 39 -19.92 3.29 -22.48
CA HIS A 39 -19.39 2.04 -21.92
C HIS A 39 -18.23 1.49 -22.76
N GLY A 40 -18.43 1.40 -24.09
CA GLY A 40 -17.39 0.94 -25.01
C GLY A 40 -16.17 1.86 -25.07
N TRP A 41 -16.36 3.18 -24.95
CA TRP A 41 -15.25 4.14 -24.94
C TRP A 41 -14.43 4.06 -23.66
N LEU A 42 -15.07 3.95 -22.49
CA LEU A 42 -14.41 3.76 -21.19
C LEU A 42 -13.60 2.46 -21.21
N GLY A 43 -14.22 1.35 -21.62
CA GLY A 43 -13.56 0.04 -21.68
C GLY A 43 -12.36 0.02 -22.64
N LEU A 44 -12.42 0.73 -23.77
CA LEU A 44 -11.28 0.80 -24.69
C LEU A 44 -10.17 1.75 -24.19
N SER A 45 -10.55 2.92 -23.68
CA SER A 45 -9.60 4.00 -23.39
C SER A 45 -8.93 3.83 -22.04
N LEU A 46 -9.59 3.18 -21.09
CA LEU A 46 -9.17 3.06 -19.69
C LEU A 46 -9.25 1.61 -19.18
N GLY A 47 -9.69 0.66 -20.02
CA GLY A 47 -9.83 -0.73 -19.60
C GLY A 47 -8.51 -1.46 -19.34
N LEU A 48 -7.40 -1.08 -19.98
CA LEU A 48 -6.10 -1.70 -19.68
C LEU A 48 -5.56 -1.28 -18.31
N PRO A 49 -5.47 0.02 -17.96
CA PRO A 49 -5.10 0.39 -16.60
C PRO A 49 -6.08 -0.18 -15.57
N LEU A 50 -7.39 -0.16 -15.84
CA LEU A 50 -8.38 -0.79 -14.95
C LEU A 50 -8.15 -2.30 -14.81
N PHE A 51 -7.79 -3.00 -15.89
CA PHE A 51 -7.42 -4.41 -15.85
C PHE A 51 -6.20 -4.66 -14.95
N VAL A 52 -5.15 -3.83 -15.06
CA VAL A 52 -3.96 -3.95 -14.22
C VAL A 52 -4.30 -3.72 -12.74
N ILE A 53 -5.16 -2.75 -12.44
CA ILE A 53 -5.65 -2.47 -11.08
C ILE A 53 -6.47 -3.66 -10.57
N CYS A 54 -7.47 -4.12 -11.31
CA CYS A 54 -8.30 -5.25 -10.88
C CYS A 54 -7.49 -6.54 -10.73
N LEU A 55 -6.58 -6.84 -11.66
CA LEU A 55 -5.77 -8.05 -11.62
C LEU A 55 -4.82 -8.04 -10.42
N SER A 56 -4.16 -6.92 -10.14
CA SER A 56 -3.34 -6.80 -8.94
C SER A 56 -4.16 -6.88 -7.65
N GLY A 57 -5.38 -6.36 -7.65
CA GLY A 57 -6.34 -6.53 -6.56
C GLY A 57 -6.74 -7.99 -6.36
N THR A 58 -6.98 -8.74 -7.45
CA THR A 58 -7.24 -10.19 -7.39
C THR A 58 -6.14 -10.92 -6.63
N PHE A 59 -4.86 -10.65 -6.93
CA PHE A 59 -3.74 -11.25 -6.19
C PHE A 59 -3.60 -10.70 -4.76
N ALA A 60 -3.93 -9.43 -4.52
CA ALA A 60 -3.88 -8.83 -3.20
C ALA A 60 -4.80 -9.54 -2.19
N VAL A 61 -5.99 -9.99 -2.62
CA VAL A 61 -6.97 -10.72 -1.78
C VAL A 61 -6.36 -11.95 -1.10
N VAL A 62 -5.50 -12.68 -1.82
CA VAL A 62 -4.87 -13.94 -1.34
C VAL A 62 -3.37 -13.78 -1.08
N SER A 63 -2.90 -12.54 -0.93
CA SER A 63 -1.45 -12.25 -0.88
C SER A 63 -0.77 -12.81 0.36
N HIS A 64 -1.48 -12.94 1.48
CA HIS A 64 -0.99 -13.62 2.68
C HIS A 64 -0.80 -15.12 2.45
N GLU A 65 -1.72 -15.75 1.73
CA GLU A 65 -1.65 -17.16 1.37
C GLU A 65 -0.53 -17.42 0.35
N ILE A 66 -0.27 -16.47 -0.55
CA ILE A 66 0.91 -16.53 -1.42
C ILE A 66 2.20 -16.40 -0.60
N ASP A 67 2.27 -15.46 0.36
CA ASP A 67 3.39 -15.37 1.30
C ASP A 67 3.59 -16.67 2.08
N TRP A 68 2.51 -17.32 2.52
CA TRP A 68 2.56 -18.62 3.18
C TRP A 68 3.15 -19.71 2.27
N LEU A 69 2.82 -19.72 0.98
CA LEU A 69 3.37 -20.68 0.02
C LEU A 69 4.85 -20.43 -0.30
N LEU A 70 5.26 -19.17 -0.39
CA LEU A 70 6.60 -18.78 -0.83
C LEU A 70 7.62 -18.69 0.32
N THR A 71 7.16 -18.38 1.53
CA THR A 71 8.02 -18.03 2.66
C THR A 71 7.79 -18.96 3.87
N PRO A 72 8.68 -19.95 4.11
CA PRO A 72 8.51 -20.91 5.21
C PRO A 72 8.41 -20.28 6.60
N ALA A 73 9.10 -19.16 6.85
CA ALA A 73 9.08 -18.46 8.14
C ALA A 73 7.68 -18.00 8.58
N VAL A 74 6.76 -17.78 7.62
CA VAL A 74 5.39 -17.34 7.88
C VAL A 74 4.52 -18.45 8.49
N ARG A 75 4.99 -19.70 8.45
CA ARG A 75 4.24 -20.87 8.89
C ARG A 75 4.50 -21.17 10.36
N ALA A 76 3.46 -21.60 11.06
CA ALA A 76 3.56 -22.14 12.41
C ALA A 76 2.57 -23.31 12.55
N PRO A 77 2.78 -24.21 13.53
CA PRO A 77 1.76 -25.16 13.97
C PRO A 77 0.40 -24.48 14.17
N SER A 78 -0.68 -25.20 13.85
CA SER A 78 -2.02 -24.67 14.10
C SER A 78 -2.28 -24.60 15.60
N HIS A 79 -2.69 -23.43 16.06
CA HIS A 79 -3.05 -23.16 17.46
C HIS A 79 -4.43 -22.53 17.50
N ASP A 80 -5.33 -23.14 18.27
CA ASP A 80 -6.71 -22.67 18.41
C ASP A 80 -6.93 -21.83 19.69
N GLY A 81 -5.91 -21.72 20.55
CA GLY A 81 -5.91 -20.89 21.76
C GLY A 81 -5.50 -19.43 21.53
N PRO A 82 -5.52 -18.59 22.59
CA PRO A 82 -4.99 -17.23 22.51
C PRO A 82 -3.48 -17.25 22.23
N VAL A 83 -3.00 -16.20 21.56
CA VAL A 83 -1.57 -15.98 21.34
C VAL A 83 -0.88 -15.73 22.68
N ASN A 84 0.25 -16.41 22.91
CA ASN A 84 1.12 -16.17 24.05
C ASN A 84 2.00 -14.94 23.81
N TRP A 85 1.40 -13.75 23.98
CA TRP A 85 2.00 -12.49 23.56
C TRP A 85 3.34 -12.15 24.23
N GLY A 86 3.51 -12.43 25.52
CA GLY A 86 4.79 -12.13 26.16
C GLY A 86 5.83 -13.22 25.96
N ALA A 87 5.46 -14.49 25.69
CA ALA A 87 6.43 -15.45 25.16
C ALA A 87 6.97 -15.00 23.78
N VAL A 88 6.08 -14.56 22.88
CA VAL A 88 6.49 -13.97 21.59
C VAL A 88 7.40 -12.76 21.81
N ALA A 89 6.97 -11.80 22.64
CA ALA A 89 7.75 -10.58 22.89
C ALA A 89 9.12 -10.88 23.52
N ALA A 90 9.17 -11.77 24.52
CA ALA A 90 10.38 -12.15 25.22
C ALA A 90 11.37 -12.87 24.29
N ASN A 91 10.90 -13.82 23.48
CA ASN A 91 11.75 -14.52 22.52
C ASN A 91 12.28 -13.61 21.42
N VAL A 92 11.46 -12.68 20.92
CA VAL A 92 11.91 -11.69 19.92
C VAL A 92 12.95 -10.75 20.52
N ARG A 93 12.72 -10.21 21.73
CA ARG A 93 13.71 -9.37 22.42
C ARG A 93 15.01 -10.12 22.72
N ARG A 94 14.93 -11.40 23.10
CA ARG A 94 16.10 -12.26 23.33
C ARG A 94 16.90 -12.49 22.05
N ARG A 95 16.22 -12.67 20.92
CA ARG A 95 16.84 -12.89 19.60
C ARG A 95 17.45 -11.61 19.03
N HIS A 96 16.83 -10.45 19.33
CA HIS A 96 17.19 -9.13 18.84
C HIS A 96 17.30 -8.12 19.99
N PRO A 97 18.31 -8.23 20.87
CA PRO A 97 18.45 -7.36 22.03
C PRO A 97 18.68 -5.88 21.64
N ASP A 98 19.29 -5.65 20.49
CA ASP A 98 19.67 -4.31 20.01
C ASP A 98 18.63 -3.65 19.10
N ALA A 99 17.44 -4.26 18.93
CA ALA A 99 16.41 -3.78 18.02
C ALA A 99 15.08 -3.55 18.76
N PRO A 100 14.55 -2.32 18.80
CA PRO A 100 13.30 -2.04 19.49
C PRO A 100 12.14 -2.81 18.86
N LEU A 101 11.39 -3.51 19.71
CA LEU A 101 10.12 -4.14 19.33
C LEU A 101 9.03 -3.07 19.29
N THR A 102 8.35 -2.93 18.16
CA THR A 102 7.40 -1.83 17.89
C THR A 102 5.95 -2.30 17.76
N LEU A 103 5.73 -3.48 17.21
CA LEU A 103 4.40 -4.02 16.94
C LEU A 103 4.39 -5.53 17.10
N LEU A 104 3.35 -6.07 17.74
CA LEU A 104 3.03 -7.48 17.75
C LEU A 104 1.68 -7.68 17.05
N THR A 105 1.56 -8.65 16.16
CA THR A 105 0.31 -8.98 15.46
C THR A 105 0.02 -10.47 15.50
N ALA A 106 -1.25 -10.82 15.64
CA ALA A 106 -1.71 -12.20 15.71
C ALA A 106 -1.59 -12.86 14.32
N PRO A 107 -1.60 -14.20 14.28
CA PRO A 107 -1.73 -14.91 13.01
C PRO A 107 -2.95 -14.45 12.22
N VAL A 108 -2.78 -14.24 10.92
CA VAL A 108 -3.89 -13.88 10.00
C VAL A 108 -4.87 -15.04 9.77
N GLY A 109 -4.52 -16.25 10.20
CA GLY A 109 -5.32 -17.46 10.07
C GLY A 109 -4.63 -18.68 10.67
N ARG A 110 -5.28 -19.84 10.60
CA ARG A 110 -4.70 -21.11 11.07
C ARG A 110 -3.46 -21.46 10.24
N GLY A 111 -2.42 -21.97 10.91
CA GLY A 111 -1.16 -22.34 10.27
C GLY A 111 -0.22 -21.16 9.95
N PHE A 112 -0.58 -19.93 10.36
CA PHE A 112 0.29 -18.76 10.27
C PHE A 112 0.99 -18.49 11.62
N ALA A 113 2.22 -18.00 11.54
CA ALA A 113 2.95 -17.48 12.69
C ALA A 113 2.39 -16.13 13.15
N ALA A 114 2.54 -15.84 14.44
CA ALA A 114 2.43 -14.47 14.95
C ALA A 114 3.59 -13.63 14.38
N GLN A 115 3.40 -12.32 14.27
CA GLN A 115 4.43 -11.43 13.73
C GLN A 115 4.81 -10.38 14.78
N ALA A 116 6.09 -10.03 14.77
CA ALA A 116 6.69 -8.99 15.57
C ALA A 116 7.48 -8.07 14.65
N TRP A 117 7.36 -6.75 14.83
CA TRP A 117 8.06 -5.78 14.01
C TRP A 117 9.14 -5.14 14.85
N ILE A 118 10.37 -5.21 14.37
CA ILE A 118 11.52 -4.57 15.00
C ILE A 118 12.05 -3.47 14.08
N ASP A 119 12.48 -2.36 14.67
CA ASP A 119 13.23 -1.35 13.93
C ASP A 119 14.71 -1.72 13.99
N THR A 120 15.41 -1.63 12.86
CA THR A 120 16.85 -1.90 12.80
C THR A 120 17.53 -0.80 12.00
N PRO A 121 18.86 -0.62 12.13
CA PRO A 121 19.59 0.31 11.27
C PRO A 121 19.44 0.02 9.76
N HIS A 122 19.00 -1.19 9.39
CA HIS A 122 18.73 -1.61 8.02
C HIS A 122 17.27 -1.43 7.59
N GLY A 123 16.43 -0.83 8.43
CA GLY A 123 14.99 -0.68 8.26
C GLY A 123 14.18 -1.69 9.07
N ILE A 124 12.86 -1.65 8.86
CA ILE A 124 11.91 -2.48 9.61
C ILE A 124 12.06 -3.95 9.19
N ARG A 125 12.17 -4.83 10.19
CA ARG A 125 12.16 -6.29 9.99
C ARG A 125 10.92 -6.90 10.61
N ARG A 126 10.44 -7.97 9.98
CA ARG A 126 9.33 -8.78 10.49
C ARG A 126 9.89 -10.08 11.02
N ILE A 127 9.67 -10.33 12.29
CA ILE A 127 10.04 -11.55 12.98
C ILE A 127 8.77 -12.39 13.10
N PHE A 128 8.86 -13.67 12.78
CA PHE A 128 7.76 -14.62 12.88
C PHE A 128 7.99 -15.53 14.07
N ALA A 129 6.93 -15.81 14.82
CA ALA A 129 6.98 -16.66 15.99
C ALA A 129 5.77 -17.58 16.09
N ASP A 130 5.98 -18.77 16.65
CA ASP A 130 4.91 -19.69 17.00
C ASP A 130 3.94 -18.99 17.98
N PRO A 131 2.63 -18.96 17.69
CA PRO A 131 1.67 -18.24 18.52
C PRO A 131 1.44 -18.86 19.91
N ALA A 132 1.76 -20.14 20.12
CA ALA A 132 1.60 -20.85 21.39
C ALA A 132 2.88 -20.81 22.25
N THR A 133 4.04 -21.12 21.65
CA THR A 133 5.32 -21.21 22.37
C THR A 133 6.13 -19.91 22.34
N GLY A 134 5.83 -19.03 21.39
CA GLY A 134 6.61 -17.83 21.11
C GLY A 134 7.94 -18.10 20.40
N GLU A 135 8.25 -19.34 20.02
CA GLU A 135 9.53 -19.70 19.38
C GLU A 135 9.66 -19.00 18.03
N VAL A 136 10.80 -18.36 17.77
CA VAL A 136 11.04 -17.61 16.53
C VAL A 136 11.22 -18.59 15.37
N THR A 137 10.30 -18.58 14.41
CA THR A 137 10.31 -19.46 13.22
C THR A 137 11.15 -18.89 12.07
N GLY A 138 11.43 -17.60 12.10
CA GLY A 138 12.28 -16.92 11.13
C GLY A 138 11.99 -15.43 11.03
N GLU A 139 12.60 -14.79 10.04
CA GLU A 139 12.49 -13.35 9.85
C GLU A 139 12.53 -12.99 8.36
N THR A 140 11.89 -11.88 8.01
CA THR A 140 11.93 -11.30 6.66
C THR A 140 12.15 -9.80 6.71
N GLY A 141 12.56 -9.23 5.58
CA GLY A 141 12.54 -7.79 5.40
C GLY A 141 11.14 -7.19 5.38
N TRP A 142 11.10 -5.87 5.15
CA TRP A 142 9.86 -5.12 4.96
C TRP A 142 9.07 -5.59 3.72
N PHE A 143 9.76 -5.97 2.65
CA PHE A 143 9.14 -6.30 1.38
C PHE A 143 8.69 -7.77 1.32
N ASN A 144 7.43 -8.00 0.93
CA ASN A 144 6.86 -9.33 0.73
C ASN A 144 5.68 -9.28 -0.24
N THR A 145 5.04 -10.41 -0.54
CA THR A 145 3.99 -10.50 -1.57
C THR A 145 2.78 -9.64 -1.22
N GLN A 146 2.37 -9.67 0.05
CA GLN A 146 1.35 -8.78 0.58
C GLN A 146 1.67 -7.32 0.35
N ARG A 147 2.89 -6.90 0.67
CA ARG A 147 3.33 -5.51 0.49
C ARG A 147 3.38 -5.12 -0.97
N PHE A 148 3.91 -6.00 -1.83
CA PHE A 148 4.01 -5.77 -3.26
C PHE A 148 2.65 -5.50 -3.88
N PHE A 149 1.69 -6.42 -3.74
CA PHE A 149 0.39 -6.27 -4.38
C PHE A 149 -0.42 -5.14 -3.77
N ARG A 150 -0.31 -4.89 -2.46
CA ARG A 150 -0.97 -3.75 -1.84
C ARG A 150 -0.48 -2.42 -2.39
N ASP A 151 0.84 -2.23 -2.49
CA ASP A 151 1.42 -0.97 -2.99
C ASP A 151 1.24 -0.81 -4.50
N PHE A 152 1.34 -1.90 -5.25
CA PHE A 152 1.06 -1.88 -6.68
C PHE A 152 -0.41 -1.57 -6.95
N HIS A 153 -1.34 -2.31 -6.32
CA HIS A 153 -2.78 -2.13 -6.53
C HIS A 153 -3.26 -0.75 -6.12
N ARG A 154 -2.86 -0.26 -4.94
CA ARG A 154 -3.38 0.99 -4.37
C ARG A 154 -2.77 2.25 -4.98
N ARG A 155 -1.52 2.18 -5.46
CA ARG A 155 -0.76 3.39 -5.84
C ARG A 155 0.28 3.18 -6.94
N PHE A 156 0.38 2.00 -7.56
CA PHE A 156 1.46 1.65 -8.49
C PHE A 156 2.85 1.99 -7.97
N PHE A 157 3.10 1.79 -6.66
CA PHE A 157 4.33 2.22 -5.98
C PHE A 157 4.67 3.71 -6.07
N TRP A 158 3.77 4.55 -6.56
CA TRP A 158 3.93 5.99 -6.49
C TRP A 158 3.62 6.44 -5.05
N TYR A 159 4.66 6.49 -4.20
CA TYR A 159 4.61 6.89 -2.80
C TYR A 159 4.34 8.39 -2.60
N SER A 160 3.26 8.88 -3.21
CA SER A 160 2.71 10.21 -3.10
C SER A 160 1.20 10.11 -2.93
N ALA A 161 0.57 11.18 -2.44
CA ALA A 161 -0.89 11.27 -2.41
C ALA A 161 -1.51 11.06 -3.81
N TRP A 162 -0.80 11.49 -4.86
CA TRP A 162 -1.21 11.33 -6.25
C TRP A 162 -1.35 9.88 -6.71
N GLY A 163 -0.55 8.95 -6.17
CA GLY A 163 -0.64 7.53 -6.52
C GLY A 163 -1.99 6.94 -6.12
N VAL A 164 -2.41 7.19 -4.87
CA VAL A 164 -3.71 6.75 -4.36
C VAL A 164 -4.86 7.45 -5.10
N THR A 165 -4.74 8.76 -5.35
CA THR A 165 -5.75 9.52 -6.09
C THR A 165 -5.94 8.99 -7.51
N LEU A 166 -4.85 8.74 -8.23
CA LEU A 166 -4.89 8.23 -9.60
C LEU A 166 -5.59 6.87 -9.66
N VAL A 167 -5.15 5.89 -8.86
CA VAL A 167 -5.77 4.55 -8.83
C VAL A 167 -7.22 4.63 -8.39
N SER A 168 -7.52 5.33 -7.29
CA SER A 168 -8.89 5.39 -6.75
C SER A 168 -9.85 6.12 -7.70
N SER A 169 -9.36 7.01 -8.58
CA SER A 169 -10.19 7.62 -9.64
C SER A 169 -10.74 6.61 -10.64
N PHE A 170 -10.10 5.45 -10.83
CA PHE A 170 -10.63 4.37 -11.66
C PHE A 170 -11.88 3.72 -11.06
N ALA A 171 -12.16 3.94 -9.77
CA ALA A 171 -13.44 3.55 -9.19
C ALA A 171 -14.61 4.30 -9.84
N ILE A 172 -14.42 5.57 -10.24
CA ILE A 172 -15.42 6.34 -11.00
C ILE A 172 -15.66 5.69 -12.37
N VAL A 173 -14.59 5.31 -13.07
CA VAL A 173 -14.66 4.60 -14.36
C VAL A 173 -15.43 3.29 -14.21
N LEU A 174 -15.17 2.54 -13.14
CA LEU A 174 -15.86 1.28 -12.87
C LEU A 174 -17.34 1.51 -12.49
N LEU A 175 -17.66 2.51 -11.66
CA LEU A 175 -19.04 2.90 -11.31
C LEU A 175 -19.84 3.27 -12.57
N PHE A 176 -19.28 4.11 -13.46
CA PHE A 176 -19.93 4.45 -14.72
C PHE A 176 -20.06 3.23 -15.64
N SER A 177 -19.08 2.33 -15.67
CA SER A 177 -19.15 1.10 -16.46
C SER A 177 -20.26 0.16 -15.97
N VAL A 178 -20.40 0.00 -14.65
CA VAL A 178 -21.49 -0.74 -13.99
C VAL A 178 -22.85 -0.11 -14.32
N GLY A 179 -23.00 1.20 -14.10
CA GLY A 179 -24.24 1.93 -14.35
C GLY A 179 -24.65 1.91 -15.82
N THR A 180 -23.73 2.22 -16.73
CA THR A 180 -24.00 2.18 -18.18
C THR A 180 -24.36 0.77 -18.64
N GLY A 181 -23.60 -0.25 -18.19
CA GLY A 181 -23.85 -1.67 -18.49
C GLY A 181 -25.27 -2.11 -18.13
N LEU A 182 -25.71 -1.78 -16.91
CA LEU A 182 -27.04 -2.11 -16.42
C LEU A 182 -28.16 -1.40 -17.20
N LEU A 183 -27.96 -0.11 -17.50
CA LEU A 183 -28.99 0.72 -18.13
C LEU A 183 -29.23 0.38 -19.61
N PHE A 184 -28.19 0.07 -20.40
CA PHE A 184 -28.40 -0.27 -21.82
C PHE A 184 -28.76 -1.75 -22.04
N TYR A 185 -28.36 -2.65 -21.13
CA TYR A 185 -28.63 -4.08 -21.26
C TYR A 185 -29.99 -4.47 -20.67
N LYS A 186 -31.05 -4.17 -21.43
CA LYS A 186 -32.44 -4.50 -21.06
C LYS A 186 -32.63 -6.01 -20.89
N ARG A 187 -33.45 -6.41 -19.91
CA ARG A 187 -33.76 -7.82 -19.57
C ARG A 187 -32.51 -8.65 -19.26
N TRP A 188 -31.55 -8.06 -18.54
CA TRP A 188 -30.31 -8.72 -18.14
C TRP A 188 -30.55 -10.05 -17.40
N TRP A 189 -31.65 -10.13 -16.63
CA TRP A 189 -32.10 -11.34 -15.93
C TRP A 189 -32.42 -12.51 -16.88
N ALA A 190 -32.93 -12.25 -18.08
CA ALA A 190 -33.31 -13.29 -19.04
C ALA A 190 -32.09 -14.00 -19.68
N LYS A 191 -30.88 -13.55 -19.38
CA LYS A 191 -29.62 -14.04 -19.98
C LYS A 191 -28.58 -14.47 -18.94
N LEU A 192 -29.03 -14.72 -17.71
CA LEU A 192 -28.21 -15.17 -16.58
C LEU A 192 -27.50 -16.51 -16.79
N PHE A 193 -27.93 -17.29 -17.79
CA PHE A 193 -27.37 -18.62 -18.09
C PHE A 193 -27.19 -18.87 -19.59
N THR A 194 -27.16 -17.81 -20.41
CA THR A 194 -27.04 -17.96 -21.85
C THR A 194 -25.57 -17.96 -22.29
N LEU A 195 -25.07 -19.11 -22.73
CA LEU A 195 -23.76 -19.24 -23.35
C LEU A 195 -23.85 -20.10 -24.62
N ARG A 196 -23.64 -19.49 -25.80
CA ARG A 196 -23.80 -20.17 -27.09
C ARG A 196 -22.44 -20.53 -27.68
N PHE A 197 -22.05 -21.79 -27.56
CA PHE A 197 -20.78 -22.32 -28.07
C PHE A 197 -20.77 -22.47 -29.61
N HIS A 198 -21.89 -22.88 -30.21
CA HIS A 198 -21.98 -23.25 -31.64
C HIS A 198 -22.33 -22.09 -32.59
N LYS A 199 -22.24 -20.83 -32.15
CA LYS A 199 -22.61 -19.63 -32.94
C LYS A 199 -21.42 -18.76 -33.34
N GLY A 200 -20.21 -19.33 -33.27
CA GLY A 200 -18.95 -18.67 -33.62
C GLY A 200 -18.35 -17.82 -32.49
N GLY A 201 -17.04 -17.56 -32.57
CA GLY A 201 -16.26 -16.96 -31.49
C GLY A 201 -16.79 -15.60 -31.01
N ARG A 202 -17.21 -14.70 -31.91
CA ARG A 202 -17.76 -13.39 -31.52
C ARG A 202 -19.00 -13.53 -30.62
N VAL A 203 -19.91 -14.44 -30.94
CA VAL A 203 -21.14 -14.64 -30.18
C VAL A 203 -20.82 -15.24 -28.82
N PHE A 204 -19.95 -16.26 -28.78
CA PHE A 204 -19.48 -16.86 -27.55
C PHE A 204 -18.87 -15.82 -26.60
N TRP A 205 -17.88 -15.05 -27.04
CA TRP A 205 -17.25 -14.01 -26.22
C TRP A 205 -18.24 -12.91 -25.80
N SER A 206 -19.25 -12.63 -26.64
CA SER A 206 -20.27 -11.64 -26.32
C SER A 206 -21.21 -12.13 -25.23
N ASP A 207 -21.55 -13.41 -25.26
CA ASP A 207 -22.37 -14.04 -24.24
C ASP A 207 -21.58 -14.16 -22.94
N LEU A 208 -20.31 -14.59 -23.01
CA LEU A 208 -19.41 -14.66 -21.85
C LEU A 208 -19.24 -13.31 -21.16
N HIS A 209 -18.91 -12.25 -21.88
CA HIS A 209 -18.75 -10.91 -21.29
C HIS A 209 -20.02 -10.42 -20.57
N ARG A 210 -21.20 -10.67 -21.16
CA ARG A 210 -22.48 -10.28 -20.57
C ARG A 210 -22.81 -11.14 -19.35
N LEU A 211 -22.62 -12.45 -19.46
CA LEU A 211 -22.85 -13.40 -18.38
C LEU A 211 -21.98 -13.02 -17.18
N THR A 212 -20.67 -12.92 -17.38
CA THR A 212 -19.72 -12.50 -16.37
C THR A 212 -20.12 -11.15 -15.76
N GLY A 213 -20.47 -10.16 -16.60
CA GLY A 213 -20.82 -8.82 -16.13
C GLY A 213 -22.06 -8.78 -15.23
N VAL A 214 -23.06 -9.63 -15.51
CA VAL A 214 -24.25 -9.75 -14.67
C VAL A 214 -23.93 -10.48 -13.36
N TRP A 215 -23.19 -11.58 -13.41
CA TRP A 215 -22.81 -12.34 -12.21
C TRP A 215 -21.90 -11.54 -11.27
N THR A 216 -21.02 -10.71 -11.81
CA THR A 216 -20.14 -9.85 -11.01
C THR A 216 -20.78 -8.50 -10.68
N LEU A 217 -22.03 -8.22 -11.03
CA LEU A 217 -22.59 -6.86 -10.96
C LEU A 217 -22.56 -6.27 -9.54
N LEU A 218 -23.04 -7.02 -8.56
CA LEU A 218 -23.05 -6.59 -7.15
C LEU A 218 -21.62 -6.44 -6.62
N PHE A 219 -20.75 -7.40 -6.93
CA PHE A 219 -19.34 -7.36 -6.55
C PHE A 219 -18.62 -6.14 -7.15
N ALA A 220 -18.78 -5.90 -8.46
CA ALA A 220 -18.20 -4.76 -9.14
C ALA A 220 -18.74 -3.44 -8.58
N GLY A 221 -20.04 -3.35 -8.26
CA GLY A 221 -20.63 -2.20 -7.59
C GLY A 221 -20.03 -1.96 -6.20
N LEU A 222 -19.87 -3.02 -5.40
CA LEU A 222 -19.23 -2.96 -4.09
C LEU A 222 -17.77 -2.50 -4.17
N ILE A 223 -16.96 -3.11 -5.04
CA ILE A 223 -15.56 -2.75 -5.25
C ILE A 223 -15.42 -1.33 -5.79
N ALA A 224 -16.32 -0.90 -6.67
CA ALA A 224 -16.31 0.47 -7.18
C ALA A 224 -16.72 1.50 -6.11
N ALA A 225 -17.71 1.19 -5.25
CA ALA A 225 -18.10 2.06 -4.15
C ALA A 225 -17.00 2.19 -3.09
N THR A 226 -16.39 1.07 -2.69
CA THR A 226 -15.27 1.04 -1.73
C THR A 226 -13.98 1.65 -2.32
N GLY A 227 -13.70 1.44 -3.61
CA GLY A 227 -12.62 2.14 -4.32
C GLY A 227 -12.84 3.65 -4.39
N PHE A 228 -14.08 4.09 -4.60
CA PHE A 228 -14.45 5.50 -4.59
C PHE A 228 -14.32 6.09 -3.18
N TRP A 229 -14.63 5.31 -2.14
CA TRP A 229 -14.37 5.72 -0.76
C TRP A 229 -12.89 6.09 -0.55
N TYR A 230 -11.93 5.30 -1.04
CA TYR A 230 -10.51 5.63 -0.92
C TYR A 230 -10.09 6.93 -1.63
N LEU A 231 -10.84 7.35 -2.66
CA LEU A 231 -10.64 8.63 -3.32
C LEU A 231 -11.04 9.82 -2.42
N VAL A 232 -12.13 9.67 -1.65
CA VAL A 232 -12.67 10.73 -0.78
C VAL A 232 -12.13 10.68 0.65
N GLU A 233 -11.68 9.50 1.11
CA GLU A 233 -11.20 9.27 2.48
C GLU A 233 -9.96 10.12 2.79
N GLY A 234 -9.03 10.27 1.84
CA GLY A 234 -7.76 10.99 2.07
C GLY A 234 -7.95 12.42 2.61
N PRO A 235 -8.74 13.27 1.94
CA PRO A 235 -9.13 14.59 2.46
C PRO A 235 -9.98 14.52 3.74
N ALA A 236 -10.94 13.59 3.81
CA ALA A 236 -11.88 13.48 4.94
C ALA A 236 -11.20 13.06 6.25
N THR A 237 -10.30 12.06 6.21
CA THR A 237 -9.54 11.59 7.38
C THR A 237 -8.49 12.59 7.85
N ARG A 238 -7.92 13.42 6.97
CA ARG A 238 -7.06 14.56 7.39
C ARG A 238 -7.86 15.58 8.17
N ALA A 239 -9.00 16.02 7.63
CA ALA A 239 -9.89 16.95 8.32
C ALA A 239 -10.44 16.41 9.66
N MET A 240 -10.65 15.08 9.77
CA MET A 240 -11.03 14.44 11.02
C MET A 240 -9.86 14.28 12.01
N LYS A 241 -8.65 13.94 11.55
CA LYS A 241 -7.45 13.89 12.40
C LYS A 241 -7.12 15.26 13.00
N ASP A 242 -7.28 16.32 12.22
CA ASP A 242 -7.03 17.69 12.69
C ASP A 242 -8.08 18.15 13.71
N ARG A 243 -9.30 17.58 13.69
CA ARG A 243 -10.38 17.85 14.65
C ARG A 243 -10.40 16.94 15.87
N SER A 244 -9.86 15.73 15.77
CA SER A 244 -9.85 14.72 16.83
C SER A 244 -8.55 14.74 17.63
N GLY A 245 -7.94 15.93 17.76
CA GLY A 245 -6.64 16.19 18.40
C GLY A 245 -6.26 15.07 19.35
N LYS A 246 -5.25 14.29 18.97
CA LYS A 246 -4.93 12.99 19.59
C LYS A 246 -5.16 13.09 21.10
N PRO A 247 -6.17 12.40 21.68
CA PRO A 247 -6.17 12.21 23.11
C PRO A 247 -5.13 11.11 23.36
N SER A 248 -3.85 11.46 23.25
CA SER A 248 -2.93 10.98 24.27
C SER A 248 -3.28 11.82 25.47
N ALA A 249 -3.80 11.20 26.53
CA ALA A 249 -3.50 11.74 27.84
C ALA A 249 -1.97 11.70 27.91
N GLU A 250 -1.30 12.79 27.48
CA GLU A 250 0.15 12.89 27.56
C GLU A 250 0.49 12.65 29.02
N MET A 251 1.33 11.66 29.28
CA MET A 251 1.78 11.38 30.63
C MET A 251 2.44 12.66 31.15
N THR A 252 1.96 13.18 32.28
CA THR A 252 2.49 14.44 32.83
C THR A 252 3.97 14.26 33.19
N ALA A 253 4.74 15.34 33.10
CA ALA A 253 6.15 15.34 33.50
C ALA A 253 6.35 14.83 34.93
N GLU A 254 5.43 15.14 35.84
CA GLU A 254 5.41 14.65 37.22
C GLU A 254 5.28 13.12 37.31
N ARG A 255 4.41 12.53 36.49
CA ARG A 255 4.21 11.08 36.44
C ARG A 255 5.43 10.37 35.89
N LEU A 256 6.06 10.93 34.85
CA LEU A 256 7.29 10.39 34.29
C LEU A 256 8.46 10.53 35.27
N ALA A 257 8.55 11.64 36.01
CA ALA A 257 9.54 11.80 37.08
C ALA A 257 9.43 10.71 38.15
N ALA A 258 8.20 10.32 38.52
CA ALA A 258 7.93 9.31 39.55
C ALA A 258 8.41 7.89 39.19
N LEU A 259 8.70 7.61 37.91
CA LEU A 259 9.22 6.30 37.48
C LEU A 259 10.70 6.09 37.82
N GLY A 260 11.41 7.14 38.26
CA GLY A 260 12.86 7.09 38.49
C GLY A 260 13.68 7.07 37.19
N PRO A 261 15.01 6.90 37.25
CA PRO A 261 15.88 7.03 36.08
C PRO A 261 15.74 5.89 35.07
N VAL A 262 15.23 4.72 35.48
CA VAL A 262 14.97 3.57 34.60
C VAL A 262 13.52 3.17 34.77
N ALA A 263 12.76 3.23 33.68
CA ALA A 263 11.34 2.89 33.68
C ALA A 263 11.13 1.48 33.11
N THR A 264 10.64 0.56 33.93
CA THR A 264 10.35 -0.82 33.52
C THR A 264 8.87 -0.97 33.17
N PRO A 265 8.52 -1.28 31.91
CA PRO A 265 7.13 -1.45 31.51
C PRO A 265 6.53 -2.73 32.10
N LEU A 266 5.21 -2.77 32.23
CA LEU A 266 4.48 -3.98 32.62
C LEU A 266 4.73 -5.12 31.63
N PRO A 267 4.70 -6.39 32.10
CA PRO A 267 4.72 -7.55 31.23
C PRO A 267 3.58 -7.49 30.19
N ILE A 268 3.85 -7.99 28.98
CA ILE A 268 2.87 -7.93 27.88
C ILE A 268 1.59 -8.72 28.23
N GLU A 269 1.70 -9.83 28.94
CA GLU A 269 0.56 -10.59 29.44
C GLU A 269 -0.34 -9.75 30.35
N GLU A 270 0.27 -8.92 31.20
CA GLU A 270 -0.46 -8.04 32.10
C GLU A 270 -1.18 -6.93 31.33
N ILE A 271 -0.52 -6.33 30.34
CA ILE A 271 -1.13 -5.37 29.40
C ILE A 271 -2.33 -5.99 28.67
N VAL A 272 -2.21 -7.24 28.21
CA VAL A 272 -3.30 -7.97 27.54
C VAL A 272 -4.46 -8.23 28.51
N ARG A 273 -4.15 -8.70 29.73
CA ARG A 273 -5.14 -8.95 30.79
C ARG A 273 -5.92 -7.70 31.14
N LEU A 274 -5.23 -6.57 31.40
CA LEU A 274 -5.85 -5.28 31.72
C LEU A 274 -6.70 -4.76 30.55
N SER A 275 -6.24 -4.93 29.31
CA SER A 275 -7.01 -4.56 28.12
C SER A 275 -8.30 -5.36 27.98
N GLN A 276 -8.26 -6.67 28.25
CA GLN A 276 -9.43 -7.54 28.22
C GLN A 276 -10.40 -7.26 29.39
N GLN A 277 -9.89 -6.83 30.55
CA GLN A 277 -10.74 -6.36 31.65
C GLN A 277 -11.43 -5.04 31.30
N ALA A 278 -10.71 -4.11 30.68
CA ALA A 278 -11.26 -2.83 30.23
C ALA A 278 -12.27 -3.00 29.08
N HIS A 279 -12.03 -3.97 28.19
CA HIS A 279 -12.91 -4.33 27.09
C HIS A 279 -13.20 -5.84 27.09
N PRO A 280 -14.20 -6.29 27.85
CA PRO A 280 -14.62 -7.70 27.85
C PRO A 280 -14.96 -8.18 26.44
N GLY A 281 -14.52 -9.40 26.10
CA GLY A 281 -14.72 -9.99 24.78
C GLY A 281 -13.71 -9.56 23.69
N LEU A 282 -12.76 -8.67 24.00
CA LEU A 282 -11.71 -8.27 23.06
C LEU A 282 -10.76 -9.45 22.76
N ARG A 283 -10.81 -9.92 21.52
CA ARG A 283 -9.81 -10.83 20.94
C ARG A 283 -8.67 -9.99 20.39
N VAL A 284 -7.57 -9.91 21.13
CA VAL A 284 -6.39 -9.13 20.76
C VAL A 284 -5.80 -9.66 19.45
N THR A 285 -5.67 -8.77 18.47
CA THR A 285 -5.02 -9.07 17.19
C THR A 285 -3.75 -8.26 16.99
N SER A 286 -3.57 -7.15 17.71
CA SER A 286 -2.38 -6.31 17.59
C SER A 286 -2.09 -5.54 18.87
N ILE A 287 -0.80 -5.46 19.22
CA ILE A 287 -0.25 -4.69 20.33
C ILE A 287 0.81 -3.75 19.76
N SER A 288 0.50 -2.46 19.71
CA SER A 288 1.44 -1.39 19.36
C SER A 288 2.18 -0.95 20.61
N LEU A 289 3.50 -1.15 20.61
CA LEU A 289 4.35 -0.76 21.72
C LEU A 289 4.73 0.73 21.63
N PRO A 290 4.98 1.37 22.78
CA PRO A 290 5.33 2.79 22.82
C PRO A 290 6.64 3.04 22.07
N ALA A 291 6.66 4.11 21.26
CA ALA A 291 7.88 4.62 20.63
C ALA A 291 8.53 5.74 21.45
N ARG A 292 7.90 6.13 22.57
CA ARG A 292 8.37 7.13 23.53
C ARG A 292 7.82 6.78 24.91
N LEU A 293 8.47 7.25 25.97
CA LEU A 293 8.03 6.94 27.34
C LEU A 293 6.66 7.54 27.69
N ASP A 294 6.30 8.64 27.03
CA ASP A 294 5.01 9.32 27.14
C ASP A 294 3.95 8.73 26.20
N ASP A 295 4.30 7.77 25.34
CA ASP A 295 3.36 7.10 24.45
C ASP A 295 2.60 5.99 25.22
N PRO A 296 1.28 5.86 24.99
CA PRO A 296 0.54 4.73 25.52
C PRO A 296 0.88 3.44 24.76
N VAL A 297 0.74 2.29 25.44
CA VAL A 297 0.64 1.00 24.74
C VAL A 297 -0.77 0.85 24.18
N GLY A 298 -0.87 0.50 22.90
CA GLY A 298 -2.14 0.35 22.20
C GLY A 298 -2.46 -1.12 21.94
N VAL A 299 -3.57 -1.62 22.48
CA VAL A 299 -4.07 -2.97 22.25
C VAL A 299 -5.33 -2.89 21.39
N SER A 300 -5.35 -3.58 20.26
CA SER A 300 -6.46 -3.57 19.31
C SER A 300 -6.88 -4.97 18.92
N GLY A 301 -8.11 -5.11 18.41
CA GLY A 301 -8.65 -6.43 18.09
C GLY A 301 -10.11 -6.48 17.68
N GLN A 302 -10.61 -7.70 17.57
CA GLN A 302 -12.00 -7.96 17.25
C GLN A 302 -12.82 -8.17 18.52
N ALA A 303 -14.07 -7.72 18.50
CA ALA A 303 -15.02 -7.90 19.59
C ALA A 303 -16.39 -8.29 18.99
N THR A 304 -17.48 -7.78 19.55
CA THR A 304 -18.86 -8.10 19.14
C THR A 304 -19.26 -7.50 17.78
N ALA A 305 -18.75 -6.32 17.44
CA ALA A 305 -19.09 -5.66 16.19
C ALA A 305 -18.58 -6.44 14.97
N TRP A 306 -19.49 -6.76 14.05
CA TRP A 306 -19.15 -7.41 12.78
C TRP A 306 -18.79 -6.39 11.69
N LEU A 307 -17.98 -6.84 10.71
CA LEU A 307 -17.51 -6.09 9.55
C LEU A 307 -16.83 -4.77 9.90
N VAL A 308 -15.90 -4.79 10.86
CA VAL A 308 -15.06 -3.62 11.17
C VAL A 308 -13.59 -4.01 11.16
N ARG A 309 -12.72 -3.05 10.81
CA ARG A 309 -11.26 -3.20 10.97
C ARG A 309 -10.93 -3.54 12.43
N GLU A 310 -9.84 -4.28 12.64
CA GLU A 310 -9.38 -4.66 13.98
C GLU A 310 -9.10 -3.45 14.89
N ARG A 311 -8.67 -2.32 14.32
CA ARG A 311 -8.43 -1.08 15.07
C ARG A 311 -9.70 -0.37 15.56
N ALA A 312 -10.88 -0.79 15.09
CA ALA A 312 -12.15 -0.19 15.49
C ALA A 312 -12.46 -0.45 16.97
N ASN A 313 -11.93 -1.54 17.53
CA ASN A 313 -11.87 -1.76 18.98
C ASN A 313 -10.43 -1.61 19.44
N HIS A 314 -10.19 -0.72 20.41
CA HIS A 314 -8.87 -0.59 20.99
C HIS A 314 -8.92 -0.06 22.42
N VAL A 315 -7.91 -0.45 23.19
CA VAL A 315 -7.63 0.02 24.54
C VAL A 315 -6.23 0.63 24.53
N ARG A 316 -6.11 1.84 25.07
CA ARG A 316 -4.81 2.47 25.32
C ARG A 316 -4.55 2.43 26.81
N LEU A 317 -3.41 1.90 27.18
CA LEU A 317 -2.96 1.81 28.56
C LEU A 317 -1.69 2.63 28.75
N ASP A 318 -1.51 3.15 29.95
CA ASP A 318 -0.18 3.55 30.41
C ASP A 318 0.68 2.27 30.57
N PRO A 319 1.84 2.19 29.92
CA PRO A 319 2.64 0.97 29.88
C PRO A 319 3.33 0.60 31.20
N PHE A 320 3.37 1.50 32.19
CA PHE A 320 4.08 1.31 33.47
C PHE A 320 3.13 1.02 34.62
N SER A 321 2.01 1.73 34.68
CA SER A 321 0.99 1.61 35.74
C SER A 321 -0.17 0.71 35.35
N GLY A 322 -0.41 0.48 34.05
CA GLY A 322 -1.57 -0.26 33.57
C GLY A 322 -2.88 0.54 33.58
N ALA A 323 -2.82 1.85 33.90
CA ALA A 323 -4.01 2.70 33.91
C ALA A 323 -4.65 2.78 32.51
N VAL A 324 -5.98 2.61 32.43
CA VAL A 324 -6.72 2.73 31.18
C VAL A 324 -6.86 4.20 30.80
N LEU A 325 -6.17 4.61 29.74
CA LEU A 325 -6.17 5.99 29.26
C LEU A 325 -7.33 6.25 28.29
N SER A 326 -7.62 5.30 27.42
CA SER A 326 -8.77 5.38 26.53
C SER A 326 -9.28 4.00 26.12
N ARG A 327 -10.58 3.90 25.87
CA ARG A 327 -11.22 2.69 25.34
C ARG A 327 -12.17 3.08 24.22
N GLN A 328 -12.03 2.43 23.07
CA GLN A 328 -12.94 2.53 21.95
C GLN A 328 -13.58 1.16 21.67
N ARG A 329 -14.90 1.16 21.53
CA ARG A 329 -15.69 -0.01 21.12
C ARG A 329 -16.35 0.31 19.78
N ALA A 330 -16.28 -0.62 18.84
CA ALA A 330 -16.84 -0.45 17.52
C ALA A 330 -18.38 -0.34 17.53
N ASP A 331 -19.04 -0.94 18.53
CA ASP A 331 -20.49 -0.85 18.73
C ASP A 331 -20.95 0.56 19.11
N ASP A 332 -20.08 1.33 19.75
CA ASP A 332 -20.37 2.69 20.24
C ASP A 332 -19.98 3.77 19.21
N LEU A 333 -19.47 3.37 18.02
CA LEU A 333 -19.08 4.30 16.97
C LEU A 333 -20.29 4.92 16.29
N ALA A 334 -20.20 6.23 16.03
CA ALA A 334 -21.18 6.92 15.19
C ALA A 334 -21.29 6.22 13.81
N PRO A 335 -22.49 6.11 13.22
CA PRO A 335 -22.71 5.34 11.99
C PRO A 335 -21.76 5.69 10.85
N GLY A 336 -21.46 6.99 10.67
CA GLY A 336 -20.52 7.47 9.67
C GLY A 336 -19.10 6.96 9.89
N VAL A 337 -18.61 6.93 11.13
CA VAL A 337 -17.28 6.43 11.50
C VAL A 337 -17.23 4.91 11.37
N ARG A 338 -18.26 4.20 11.83
CA ARG A 338 -18.37 2.74 11.68
C ARG A 338 -18.33 2.31 10.22
N LEU A 339 -18.94 3.07 9.32
CA LEU A 339 -18.90 2.81 7.88
C LEU A 339 -17.46 2.86 7.33
N ILE A 340 -16.62 3.79 7.83
CA ILE A 340 -15.19 3.89 7.43
C ILE A 340 -14.43 2.61 7.79
N ASP A 341 -14.69 2.06 8.98
CA ASP A 341 -14.09 0.81 9.41
C ASP A 341 -14.74 -0.42 8.75
N THR A 342 -15.89 -0.26 8.08
CA THR A 342 -16.57 -1.34 7.31
C THR A 342 -16.05 -1.46 5.88
N VAL A 343 -15.57 -0.37 5.29
CA VAL A 343 -15.11 -0.36 3.88
C VAL A 343 -13.96 -1.33 3.63
N ASP A 344 -12.95 -1.36 4.51
CA ASP A 344 -11.77 -2.22 4.34
C ASP A 344 -12.14 -3.71 4.31
N PRO A 345 -12.85 -4.26 5.31
CA PRO A 345 -13.25 -5.66 5.26
C PRO A 345 -14.05 -6.04 4.01
N LEU A 346 -14.94 -5.17 3.55
CA LEU A 346 -15.73 -5.41 2.34
C LEU A 346 -14.89 -5.35 1.06
N HIS A 347 -13.90 -4.45 0.99
CA HIS A 347 -13.02 -4.34 -0.18
C HIS A 347 -12.06 -5.54 -0.26
N PHE A 348 -11.50 -5.96 0.87
CA PHE A 348 -10.52 -7.05 0.92
C PHE A 348 -11.14 -8.45 0.98
N GLY A 349 -12.36 -8.58 1.50
CA GLY A 349 -13.01 -9.89 1.69
C GLY A 349 -12.40 -10.70 2.83
N ASP A 350 -11.78 -10.07 3.82
CA ASP A 350 -11.05 -10.72 4.91
C ASP A 350 -11.91 -11.02 6.15
N PHE A 351 -13.19 -10.66 6.13
CA PHE A 351 -14.12 -10.83 7.27
C PHE A 351 -14.62 -12.27 7.51
N GLY A 352 -14.37 -13.20 6.60
CA GLY A 352 -14.85 -14.59 6.69
C GLY A 352 -13.77 -15.64 6.46
N GLY A 353 -12.51 -15.28 6.70
CA GLY A 353 -11.37 -16.17 6.51
C GLY A 353 -11.15 -16.58 5.05
N LEU A 354 -10.45 -17.71 4.86
CA LEU A 354 -10.02 -18.15 3.54
C LEU A 354 -11.18 -18.43 2.57
N ALA A 355 -12.30 -18.97 3.05
CA ALA A 355 -13.45 -19.28 2.21
C ALA A 355 -14.02 -18.02 1.53
N VAL A 356 -14.22 -16.95 2.29
CA VAL A 356 -14.70 -15.67 1.74
C VAL A 356 -13.64 -15.02 0.84
N LYS A 357 -12.36 -15.08 1.21
CA LYS A 357 -11.27 -14.62 0.34
C LYS A 357 -11.26 -15.34 -1.01
N LEU A 358 -11.48 -16.65 -1.06
CA LEU A 358 -11.53 -17.40 -2.32
C LEU A 358 -12.74 -17.01 -3.19
N ILE A 359 -13.89 -16.72 -2.58
CA ILE A 359 -15.04 -16.15 -3.28
C ILE A 359 -14.68 -14.76 -3.85
N TRP A 360 -14.08 -13.88 -3.04
CA TRP A 360 -13.61 -12.57 -3.49
C TRP A 360 -12.59 -12.68 -4.62
N PHE A 361 -11.65 -13.61 -4.52
CA PHE A 361 -10.66 -13.91 -5.56
C PHE A 361 -11.34 -14.33 -6.86
N GLY A 362 -12.31 -15.25 -6.79
CA GLY A 362 -13.07 -15.71 -7.96
C GLY A 362 -13.83 -14.57 -8.65
N PHE A 363 -14.57 -13.77 -7.90
CA PHE A 363 -15.29 -12.61 -8.46
C PHE A 363 -14.35 -11.51 -8.94
N ALA A 364 -13.22 -11.27 -8.27
CA ALA A 364 -12.20 -10.33 -8.72
C ALA A 364 -11.54 -10.81 -10.02
N LEU A 365 -11.30 -12.11 -10.18
CA LEU A 365 -10.77 -12.68 -11.43
C LEU A 365 -11.77 -12.54 -12.58
N LEU A 366 -13.06 -12.82 -12.32
CA LEU A 366 -14.13 -12.60 -13.29
C LEU A 366 -14.26 -11.13 -13.68
N LEU A 367 -14.21 -10.21 -12.71
CA LEU A 367 -14.19 -8.77 -12.95
C LEU A 367 -12.98 -8.37 -13.80
N SER A 368 -11.79 -8.86 -13.46
CA SER A 368 -10.57 -8.68 -14.25
C SER A 368 -10.75 -9.16 -15.70
N ALA A 369 -11.41 -10.29 -15.93
CA ALA A 369 -11.67 -10.83 -17.27
C ALA A 369 -12.64 -10.00 -18.13
N LEU A 370 -13.47 -9.13 -17.54
CA LEU A 370 -14.39 -8.28 -18.30
C LEU A 370 -13.67 -7.29 -19.20
N MET A 371 -12.53 -6.76 -18.78
CA MET A 371 -11.74 -5.79 -19.54
C MET A 371 -11.21 -6.38 -20.86
N PRO A 372 -10.41 -7.47 -20.86
CA PRO A 372 -9.92 -8.06 -22.11
C PRO A 372 -11.04 -8.62 -22.99
N THR A 373 -12.11 -9.18 -22.41
CA THR A 373 -13.26 -9.66 -23.20
C THR A 373 -14.04 -8.52 -23.86
N GLY A 374 -14.21 -7.38 -23.17
CA GLY A 374 -14.85 -6.18 -23.73
C GLY A 374 -14.04 -5.59 -24.88
N VAL A 375 -12.72 -5.57 -24.75
CA VAL A 375 -11.79 -5.11 -25.79
C VAL A 375 -11.84 -6.04 -27.00
N TYR A 376 -11.79 -7.35 -26.79
CA TYR A 376 -11.94 -8.34 -27.86
C TYR A 376 -13.22 -8.11 -28.67
N LEU A 377 -14.36 -7.90 -28.00
CA LEU A 377 -15.65 -7.65 -28.64
C LEU A 377 -15.66 -6.36 -29.44
N TRP A 378 -15.06 -5.31 -28.89
CA TRP A 378 -14.91 -4.05 -29.58
C TRP A 378 -14.08 -4.20 -30.85
N LEU A 379 -12.97 -4.94 -30.80
CA LEU A 379 -12.12 -5.20 -31.97
C LEU A 379 -12.85 -5.98 -33.06
N LYS A 380 -13.53 -7.06 -32.68
CA LYS A 380 -14.31 -7.86 -33.65
C LYS A 380 -15.39 -7.02 -34.32
N ARG A 381 -16.00 -6.09 -33.58
CA ARG A 381 -16.97 -5.15 -34.15
C ARG A 381 -16.30 -4.11 -35.05
N ALA A 382 -15.14 -3.60 -34.66
CA ALA A 382 -14.36 -2.65 -35.45
C ALA A 382 -13.86 -3.25 -36.78
N GLU A 383 -13.39 -4.50 -36.78
CA GLU A 383 -13.03 -5.26 -37.98
C GLU A 383 -14.20 -5.36 -38.95
N GLN A 384 -15.39 -5.72 -38.47
CA GLN A 384 -16.59 -5.84 -39.29
C GLN A 384 -17.06 -4.49 -39.85
N THR A 385 -17.00 -3.43 -39.04
CA THR A 385 -17.28 -2.07 -39.50
C THR A 385 -16.30 -1.62 -40.56
N ALA A 386 -14.99 -1.86 -40.37
CA ALA A 386 -13.97 -1.52 -41.35
C ALA A 386 -14.15 -2.29 -42.66
N ALA A 387 -14.48 -3.59 -42.59
CA ALA A 387 -14.79 -4.39 -43.77
C ALA A 387 -16.03 -3.87 -44.52
N GLY A 388 -17.09 -3.48 -43.80
CA GLY A 388 -18.29 -2.88 -44.40
C GLY A 388 -18.02 -1.54 -45.06
N VAL A 389 -17.22 -0.67 -44.42
CA VAL A 389 -16.79 0.61 -45.01
C VAL A 389 -15.90 0.37 -46.24
N ALA A 390 -14.95 -0.56 -46.15
CA ALA A 390 -14.10 -0.90 -47.29
C ALA A 390 -14.90 -1.47 -48.47
N LYS A 391 -15.96 -2.24 -48.21
CA LYS A 391 -16.89 -2.70 -49.24
C LYS A 391 -17.63 -1.53 -49.88
N ARG A 392 -18.22 -0.63 -49.08
CA ARG A 392 -18.90 0.57 -49.59
C ARG A 392 -17.99 1.49 -50.40
N LEU A 393 -16.75 1.72 -49.95
CA LEU A 393 -15.78 2.54 -50.68
C LEU A 393 -15.31 1.90 -52.00
N ARG A 394 -15.48 0.57 -52.17
CA ARG A 394 -15.27 -0.09 -53.48
C ARG A 394 -16.48 0.10 -54.39
N GLU A 395 -17.68 0.10 -53.83
CA GLU A 395 -18.94 0.25 -54.57
C GLU A 395 -19.20 1.72 -54.96
N GLU A 396 -18.89 2.67 -54.08
CA GLU A 396 -19.05 4.12 -54.24
C GLU A 396 -17.79 4.86 -53.73
N PRO A 397 -16.82 5.18 -54.61
CA PRO A 397 -15.58 5.84 -54.22
C PRO A 397 -15.80 7.33 -53.88
N ASP A 398 -16.14 7.64 -52.63
CA ASP A 398 -16.24 9.02 -52.14
C ASP A 398 -15.02 9.40 -51.28
N ALA A 399 -14.24 10.36 -51.78
CA ALA A 399 -13.01 10.84 -51.14
C ALA A 399 -13.26 11.58 -49.82
N ASP A 400 -14.42 12.23 -49.66
CA ASP A 400 -14.80 12.95 -48.45
C ASP A 400 -15.26 12.00 -47.36
N ILE A 401 -16.05 10.98 -47.70
CA ILE A 401 -16.40 9.90 -46.76
C ILE A 401 -15.14 9.19 -46.27
N ALA A 402 -14.19 8.90 -47.17
CA ALA A 402 -12.92 8.29 -46.78
C ALA A 402 -12.06 9.22 -45.87
N ARG A 403 -12.07 10.54 -46.09
CA ARG A 403 -11.39 11.53 -45.22
C ARG A 403 -12.07 11.63 -43.85
N GLU A 404 -13.39 11.70 -43.80
CA GLU A 404 -14.21 11.79 -42.58
C GLU A 404 -13.97 10.57 -41.68
N VAL A 405 -14.05 9.37 -42.25
CA VAL A 405 -13.82 8.09 -41.55
C VAL A 405 -12.40 8.01 -40.97
N ARG A 406 -11.38 8.45 -41.73
CA ARG A 406 -9.99 8.49 -41.26
C ARG A 406 -9.80 9.48 -40.11
N ARG A 407 -10.41 10.67 -40.20
CA ARG A 407 -10.35 11.71 -39.15
C ARG A 407 -11.04 11.25 -37.86
N ALA A 408 -12.27 10.74 -37.96
CA ALA A 408 -13.04 10.25 -36.82
C ALA A 408 -12.33 9.07 -36.12
N THR A 409 -11.72 8.17 -36.89
CA THR A 409 -10.99 7.02 -36.36
C THR A 409 -9.68 7.43 -35.67
N ARG A 410 -8.88 8.33 -36.28
CA ARG A 410 -7.64 8.83 -35.65
C ARG A 410 -7.90 9.54 -34.33
N ARG A 411 -8.93 10.40 -34.26
CA ARG A 411 -9.27 11.16 -33.04
C ARG A 411 -9.73 10.25 -31.89
N ARG A 412 -10.62 9.28 -32.16
CA ARG A 412 -11.15 8.38 -31.11
C ARG A 412 -10.10 7.45 -30.49
N THR A 413 -9.20 6.88 -31.30
CA THR A 413 -8.17 5.94 -30.79
C THR A 413 -6.89 6.61 -30.30
N GLY A 414 -6.62 7.86 -30.71
CA GLY A 414 -5.39 8.56 -30.33
C GLY A 414 -5.35 8.92 -28.85
N VAL A 415 -6.40 9.56 -28.34
CA VAL A 415 -6.40 10.13 -26.98
C VAL A 415 -6.38 9.04 -25.90
N GLY A 416 -7.27 8.05 -26.00
CA GLY A 416 -7.36 6.96 -25.02
C GLY A 416 -6.09 6.09 -24.97
N LEU A 417 -5.47 5.82 -26.12
CA LEU A 417 -4.22 5.08 -26.17
C LEU A 417 -3.08 5.88 -25.53
N VAL A 418 -2.93 7.17 -25.87
CA VAL A 418 -1.87 8.01 -25.29
C VAL A 418 -2.02 8.09 -23.77
N ALA A 419 -3.24 8.29 -23.27
CA ALA A 419 -3.51 8.31 -21.82
C ALA A 419 -3.19 6.97 -21.15
N THR A 420 -3.66 5.84 -21.71
CA THR A 420 -3.35 4.50 -21.21
C THR A 420 -1.84 4.25 -21.18
N THR A 421 -1.14 4.53 -22.28
CA THR A 421 0.31 4.33 -22.38
C THR A 421 1.04 5.20 -21.38
N ALA A 422 0.68 6.49 -21.22
CA ALA A 422 1.31 7.38 -20.25
C ALA A 422 1.11 6.88 -18.81
N ILE A 423 -0.11 6.45 -18.45
CA ILE A 423 -0.41 5.91 -17.11
C ILE A 423 0.43 4.66 -16.83
N LEU A 424 0.52 3.73 -17.78
CA LEU A 424 1.25 2.48 -17.58
C LEU A 424 2.77 2.67 -17.59
N LEU A 425 3.31 3.57 -18.42
CA LEU A 425 4.72 3.92 -18.39
C LEU A 425 5.09 4.59 -17.06
N TRP A 426 4.23 5.47 -16.55
CA TRP A 426 4.42 6.07 -15.25
C TRP A 426 4.37 5.05 -14.11
N ALA A 427 3.38 4.14 -14.14
CA ALA A 427 3.26 3.04 -13.20
C ALA A 427 4.50 2.12 -13.23
N ALA A 428 5.01 1.80 -14.43
CA ALA A 428 6.22 1.00 -14.59
C ALA A 428 7.46 1.72 -14.04
N PHE A 429 7.64 3.01 -14.35
CA PHE A 429 8.74 3.82 -13.84
C PHE A 429 8.75 3.89 -12.31
N THR A 430 7.60 4.21 -11.71
CA THR A 430 7.45 4.32 -10.25
C THR A 430 7.64 2.98 -9.54
N THR A 431 7.14 1.89 -10.13
CA THR A 431 7.39 0.52 -9.65
C THR A 431 8.87 0.16 -9.71
N PHE A 432 9.55 0.41 -10.83
CA PHE A 432 10.97 0.12 -10.97
C PHE A 432 11.81 0.91 -9.96
N ARG A 433 11.54 2.22 -9.83
CA ARG A 433 12.23 3.09 -8.86
C ARG A 433 12.04 2.60 -7.42
N ALA A 434 10.80 2.26 -7.06
CA ALA A 434 10.50 1.75 -5.72
C ALA A 434 11.18 0.41 -5.44
N LEU A 435 11.15 -0.55 -6.37
CA LEU A 435 11.84 -1.83 -6.20
C LEU A 435 13.37 -1.66 -6.10
N ALA A 436 13.94 -0.70 -6.83
CA ALA A 436 15.36 -0.36 -6.70
C ALA A 436 15.70 0.25 -5.32
N ASP A 437 14.78 1.01 -4.72
CA ASP A 437 14.94 1.54 -3.37
C ASP A 437 14.89 0.44 -2.29
N GLU A 438 14.22 -0.68 -2.55
CA GLU A 438 14.14 -1.84 -1.64
C GLU A 438 15.36 -2.78 -1.74
N LEU A 439 16.26 -2.58 -2.71
CA LEU A 439 17.49 -3.36 -2.79
C LEU A 439 18.38 -3.06 -1.58
N PRO A 440 19.04 -4.09 -1.00
CA PRO A 440 19.78 -3.92 0.24
C PRO A 440 20.93 -2.95 0.01
N ARG A 441 20.87 -1.83 0.73
CA ARG A 441 21.99 -0.89 0.83
C ARG A 441 22.89 -1.34 1.97
N PRO A 442 24.22 -1.28 1.83
CA PRO A 442 25.09 -1.50 2.98
C PRO A 442 24.68 -0.50 4.07
N ALA A 443 24.55 -0.98 5.32
CA ALA A 443 24.37 -0.05 6.43
C ALA A 443 25.50 0.97 6.41
N PRO A 444 25.20 2.23 6.77
CA PRO A 444 26.26 3.17 7.03
C PRO A 444 27.19 2.59 8.11
N PRO A 445 28.53 2.69 7.94
CA PRO A 445 29.46 2.19 8.94
C PRO A 445 29.15 2.83 10.29
N ARG A 446 29.11 2.02 11.35
CA ARG A 446 28.80 2.45 12.71
C ARG A 446 30.06 2.36 13.56
N SER A 447 30.37 3.44 14.27
CA SER A 447 31.42 3.48 15.28
C SER A 447 30.81 3.80 16.64
N GLU A 448 31.24 3.09 17.68
CA GLU A 448 30.73 3.26 19.05
C GLU A 448 31.88 3.52 20.02
N THR A 449 31.59 4.23 21.10
CA THR A 449 32.50 4.41 22.23
C THR A 449 32.31 3.29 23.25
N SER A 450 33.25 3.16 24.18
CA SER A 450 32.96 2.43 25.42
C SER A 450 31.80 3.11 26.18
N PRO A 451 30.95 2.33 26.89
CA PRO A 451 29.90 2.90 27.73
C PRO A 451 30.48 3.82 28.81
N ARG A 452 29.81 4.93 29.10
CA ARG A 452 30.19 5.89 30.15
C ARG A 452 28.98 6.35 30.93
N ALA A 453 29.15 6.58 32.23
CA ALA A 453 28.09 7.12 33.07
C ALA A 453 27.80 8.60 32.74
N VAL A 454 26.52 8.92 32.59
CA VAL A 454 26.00 10.28 32.43
C VAL A 454 24.91 10.47 33.48
N GLY A 455 25.29 10.88 34.69
CA GLY A 455 24.36 10.85 35.83
C GLY A 455 24.01 9.40 36.21
N PRO A 456 22.72 9.05 36.37
CA PRO A 456 22.29 7.68 36.71
C PRO A 456 22.27 6.72 35.50
N TRP A 457 22.50 7.20 34.27
CA TRP A 457 22.41 6.39 33.05
C TRP A 457 23.78 5.93 32.56
N THR A 458 23.84 4.72 32.03
CA THR A 458 25.00 4.23 31.27
C THR A 458 24.79 4.48 29.78
N VAL A 459 25.66 5.27 29.16
CA VAL A 459 25.47 5.74 27.78
C VAL A 459 26.64 5.33 26.90
N THR A 460 26.33 4.68 25.79
CA THR A 460 27.23 4.45 24.66
C THR A 460 26.93 5.47 23.57
N ALA A 461 27.92 6.27 23.20
CA ALA A 461 27.80 7.18 22.07
C ALA A 461 28.23 6.50 20.77
N PHE A 462 27.54 6.80 19.67
CA PHE A 462 27.84 6.25 18.36
C PHE A 462 27.75 7.29 17.24
N ARG A 463 28.40 7.01 16.11
CA ARG A 463 28.21 7.74 14.84
C ARG A 463 27.74 6.78 13.76
N GLN A 464 26.79 7.23 12.95
CA GLN A 464 26.38 6.54 11.72
C GLN A 464 26.99 7.23 10.51
N GLY A 465 27.62 6.45 9.64
CA GLY A 465 28.16 6.90 8.36
C GLY A 465 29.65 7.21 8.41
N THR A 466 30.21 7.42 7.22
CA THR A 466 31.59 7.87 7.05
C THR A 466 31.64 9.39 7.24
N PRO A 467 32.56 9.93 8.04
CA PRO A 467 32.62 11.37 8.27
C PRO A 467 33.12 12.05 6.99
N VAL A 468 32.41 13.07 6.52
CA VAL A 468 32.87 13.97 5.47
C VAL A 468 33.16 15.33 6.12
N PRO A 469 34.42 15.81 6.13
CA PRO A 469 34.74 17.09 6.74
C PRO A 469 33.93 18.23 6.11
N GLY A 470 33.33 19.09 6.95
CA GLY A 470 32.48 20.20 6.51
C GLY A 470 31.03 19.82 6.17
N GLU A 471 30.64 18.55 6.28
CA GLU A 471 29.26 18.09 6.19
C GLU A 471 28.70 17.70 7.57
N SER A 472 27.38 17.53 7.66
CA SER A 472 26.72 17.05 8.87
C SER A 472 26.77 15.53 8.97
N ALA A 473 26.84 15.00 10.18
CA ALA A 473 26.83 13.57 10.46
C ALA A 473 25.89 13.22 11.62
N ASN A 474 25.33 12.02 11.58
CA ASN A 474 24.45 11.52 12.62
C ASN A 474 25.26 10.96 13.79
N PHE A 475 25.10 11.58 14.95
CA PHE A 475 25.59 11.09 16.22
C PHE A 475 24.43 10.61 17.07
N GLY A 476 24.63 9.55 17.83
CA GLY A 476 23.60 9.03 18.69
C GLY A 476 24.10 8.51 20.03
N LEU A 477 23.13 8.24 20.89
CA LEU A 477 23.29 7.73 22.25
C LEU A 477 22.43 6.48 22.38
N ARG A 478 23.04 5.40 22.85
CA ARG A 478 22.36 4.19 23.30
C ARG A 478 22.46 4.13 24.82
N PHE A 479 21.35 3.86 25.47
CA PHE A 479 21.29 3.74 26.92
C PHE A 479 21.31 2.26 27.29
N ASP A 480 22.35 1.81 27.99
CA ASP A 480 22.71 0.39 28.16
C ASP A 480 22.05 -0.27 29.38
N ASP A 481 20.98 0.35 29.90
CA ASP A 481 20.35 -0.06 31.15
C ASP A 481 19.50 -1.33 30.94
N SER A 482 20.10 -2.48 31.26
CA SER A 482 19.58 -3.84 30.97
C SER A 482 18.20 -4.23 31.55
N ALA A 483 17.56 -3.40 32.38
CA ALA A 483 16.33 -3.73 33.12
C ALA A 483 15.10 -2.89 32.73
N GLY A 484 15.22 -1.90 31.83
CA GLY A 484 14.13 -1.01 31.46
C GLY A 484 14.54 0.06 30.45
N HIS A 485 13.66 1.03 30.20
CA HIS A 485 13.95 2.15 29.30
C HIS A 485 14.51 3.34 30.09
N ALA A 486 15.59 3.95 29.62
CA ALA A 486 16.17 5.14 30.24
C ALA A 486 15.17 6.30 30.25
N ASN A 487 14.86 6.81 31.44
CA ASN A 487 13.79 7.78 31.67
C ASN A 487 14.32 9.17 31.98
N PHE A 488 14.24 10.05 30.99
CA PHE A 488 14.70 11.43 31.06
C PHE A 488 13.82 12.33 30.18
N ARG A 489 13.85 13.64 30.47
CA ARG A 489 13.06 14.65 29.76
C ARG A 489 13.65 14.99 28.40
N ARG A 490 14.97 15.16 28.34
CA ARG A 490 15.68 15.57 27.12
C ARG A 490 17.10 15.03 27.10
N ALA A 491 17.55 14.58 25.93
CA ALA A 491 18.97 14.34 25.66
C ALA A 491 19.40 15.27 24.53
N SER A 492 20.55 15.92 24.68
CA SER A 492 21.10 16.82 23.69
C SER A 492 22.57 16.52 23.44
N LEU A 493 23.00 16.74 22.21
CA LEU A 493 24.34 16.45 21.70
C LEU A 493 25.00 17.72 21.16
N ALA A 494 26.31 17.83 21.31
CA ALA A 494 27.09 18.90 20.71
C ALA A 494 28.51 18.42 20.40
N LEU A 495 29.08 18.88 19.29
CA LEU A 495 30.46 18.60 18.93
C LEU A 495 31.30 19.87 19.16
N ALA A 496 32.19 19.85 20.16
CA ALA A 496 32.98 21.02 20.53
C ALA A 496 34.28 20.63 21.27
N ALA A 497 35.33 21.45 21.14
CA ALA A 497 36.58 21.25 21.87
C ALA A 497 36.47 21.54 23.37
N THR A 498 35.57 22.45 23.75
CA THR A 498 35.26 22.82 25.13
C THR A 498 33.77 22.65 25.39
N THR A 499 33.35 22.68 26.66
CA THR A 499 31.94 22.55 27.04
C THR A 499 31.10 23.59 26.30
N PRO A 500 30.11 23.17 25.48
CA PRO A 500 29.32 24.10 24.68
C PRO A 500 28.48 25.03 25.57
N GLN A 501 28.61 26.34 25.35
CA GLN A 501 27.77 27.37 25.96
C GLN A 501 26.70 27.83 24.96
N GLY A 502 25.43 27.93 25.39
CA GLY A 502 24.35 28.48 24.56
C GLY A 502 23.82 27.55 23.47
N THR A 503 23.75 28.03 22.22
CA THR A 503 22.98 27.45 21.09
C THR A 503 23.63 26.27 20.36
N GLY A 504 24.78 25.76 20.84
CA GLY A 504 25.51 24.66 20.21
C GLY A 504 24.94 23.26 20.43
N TRP A 505 23.87 23.12 21.23
CA TRP A 505 23.23 21.85 21.54
C TRP A 505 22.13 21.49 20.53
N ARG A 506 22.09 20.23 20.09
CA ARG A 506 21.03 19.65 19.27
C ARG A 506 20.29 18.57 20.06
N ASP A 507 18.96 18.65 20.10
CA ASP A 507 18.16 17.64 20.77
C ASP A 507 18.18 16.33 20.00
N ALA A 508 18.57 15.26 20.70
CA ALA A 508 18.62 13.92 20.18
C ALA A 508 17.25 13.24 20.35
N ARG A 509 16.75 12.59 19.29
CA ARG A 509 15.39 12.02 19.22
C ARG A 509 15.44 10.50 19.01
N GLY A 510 14.40 9.80 19.47
CA GLY A 510 14.26 8.33 19.37
C GLY A 510 13.80 7.72 20.71
N PHE A 511 13.75 6.38 20.82
CA PHE A 511 13.22 5.67 22.01
C PHE A 511 14.25 4.90 22.84
N ASP A 512 14.97 3.97 22.22
CA ASP A 512 16.08 3.26 22.88
C ASP A 512 17.41 3.90 22.48
N GLU A 513 17.54 4.31 21.21
CA GLU A 513 18.62 5.17 20.74
C GLU A 513 18.11 6.62 20.60
N ARG A 514 18.96 7.61 20.87
CA ARG A 514 18.70 9.04 20.60
C ARG A 514 19.69 9.53 19.56
N VAL A 515 19.22 10.06 18.43
CA VAL A 515 20.07 10.53 17.34
C VAL A 515 19.88 12.02 17.09
N ALA A 516 20.97 12.75 16.86
CA ALA A 516 20.98 14.12 16.36
C ALA A 516 22.00 14.27 15.23
N GLU A 517 21.66 15.10 14.27
CA GLU A 517 22.55 15.51 13.19
C GLU A 517 23.42 16.69 13.67
N LEU A 518 24.74 16.55 13.59
CA LEU A 518 25.72 17.55 14.03
C LEU A 518 26.67 17.90 12.88
N ASP A 519 27.01 19.18 12.76
CA ASP A 519 27.97 19.65 11.76
C ASP A 519 29.40 19.26 12.14
N LEU A 520 30.13 18.64 11.20
CA LEU A 520 31.55 18.32 11.38
C LEU A 520 32.43 19.53 11.03
N PRO A 521 33.46 19.83 11.82
CA PRO A 521 34.41 20.89 11.47
C PRO A 521 35.14 20.57 10.17
N ALA A 522 35.46 21.59 9.38
CA ALA A 522 36.18 21.46 8.12
C ALA A 522 37.60 20.88 8.28
N ALA A 523 38.20 21.01 9.47
CA ALA A 523 39.48 20.42 9.83
C ALA A 523 39.38 19.80 11.24
N ALA A 524 39.75 18.52 11.37
CA ALA A 524 39.81 17.84 12.65
C ALA A 524 41.06 18.30 13.42
N THR A 525 40.86 18.99 14.54
CA THR A 525 41.96 19.45 15.41
C THR A 525 42.43 18.35 16.37
N GLY A 526 41.72 17.22 16.44
CA GLY A 526 41.98 16.11 17.37
C GLY A 526 41.62 16.45 18.82
N ARG A 527 41.02 17.62 19.04
CA ARG A 527 40.59 18.13 20.35
C ARG A 527 39.07 18.14 20.50
N GLU A 528 38.34 17.86 19.43
CA GLU A 528 36.89 17.79 19.45
C GLU A 528 36.42 16.69 20.40
N ARG A 529 35.39 17.00 21.19
CA ARG A 529 34.68 16.05 22.03
C ARG A 529 33.21 16.07 21.67
N LEU A 530 32.59 14.90 21.69
CA LEU A 530 31.14 14.80 21.64
C LEU A 530 30.61 15.01 23.06
N TRP A 531 30.01 16.15 23.29
CA TRP A 531 29.34 16.49 24.54
C TRP A 531 27.92 15.96 24.53
N VAL A 532 27.55 15.36 25.66
CA VAL A 532 26.24 14.77 25.91
C VAL A 532 25.65 15.45 27.14
N SER A 533 24.42 15.89 27.03
CA SER A 533 23.65 16.46 28.13
C SER A 533 22.34 15.70 28.24
N VAL A 534 22.08 15.10 29.41
CA VAL A 534 20.80 14.46 29.73
C VAL A 534 20.13 15.26 30.84
N GLU A 535 18.92 15.74 30.56
CA GLU A 535 18.07 16.48 31.49
C GLU A 535 17.01 15.53 32.06
N ALA A 536 17.03 15.35 33.38
CA ALA A 536 16.01 14.62 34.14
C ALA A 536 14.70 15.42 34.21
N TRP A 537 13.61 14.75 34.62
CA TRP A 537 12.28 15.37 34.71
C TRP A 537 12.15 16.43 35.80
N ASP A 538 13.01 16.39 36.82
CA ASP A 538 13.13 17.40 37.86
C ASP A 538 13.91 18.66 37.42
N GLY A 539 14.42 18.67 36.17
CA GLY A 539 15.24 19.75 35.61
C GLY A 539 16.74 19.61 35.87
N THR A 540 17.17 18.58 36.61
CA THR A 540 18.60 18.31 36.84
C THR A 540 19.28 17.91 35.53
N ARG A 541 20.43 18.52 35.23
CA ARG A 541 21.19 18.27 34.01
C ARG A 541 22.51 17.55 34.31
N HIS A 542 22.72 16.42 33.66
CA HIS A 542 23.95 15.65 33.72
C HIS A 542 24.70 15.76 32.41
N THR A 543 25.96 16.17 32.46
CA THR A 543 26.80 16.32 31.26
C THR A 543 28.00 15.39 31.30
N ALA A 544 28.29 14.77 30.17
CA ALA A 544 29.51 14.00 29.95
C ALA A 544 30.06 14.30 28.56
N ASP A 545 31.30 13.89 28.32
CA ASP A 545 31.98 14.08 27.06
C ASP A 545 32.52 12.72 26.55
N PHE A 546 32.70 12.59 25.25
CA PHE A 546 33.30 11.44 24.61
C PHE A 546 34.39 11.94 23.65
N ARG A 547 35.56 11.29 23.65
CA ARG A 547 36.66 11.70 22.77
C ARG A 547 36.26 11.42 21.31
N ALA A 548 36.44 12.41 20.42
CA ALA A 548 36.01 12.27 19.04
C ALA A 548 36.93 11.40 18.17
N ASP A 549 38.13 11.07 18.65
CA ASP A 549 39.07 10.14 18.03
C ASP A 549 38.45 8.73 17.83
N ALA A 550 37.59 8.30 18.76
CA ALA A 550 36.79 7.08 18.64
C ALA A 550 35.84 7.08 17.42
N PHE A 551 35.39 8.26 16.97
CA PHE A 551 34.50 8.36 15.81
C PHE A 551 35.31 8.46 14.51
N VAL A 552 36.44 9.18 14.48
CA VAL A 552 37.23 9.41 13.25
C VAL A 552 38.00 8.16 12.79
N ALA A 553 38.42 7.27 13.70
CA ALA A 553 39.35 6.18 13.38
C ALA A 553 38.75 4.76 13.23
N ALA A 554 37.47 4.54 13.57
CA ALA A 554 36.93 3.17 13.61
C ALA A 554 36.41 2.69 12.25
N GLY A 555 37.20 1.81 11.62
CA GLY A 555 36.79 0.99 10.48
C GLY A 555 35.71 -0.01 10.85
N GLY A 556 34.57 0.14 10.18
CA GLY A 556 33.61 -0.89 9.77
C GLY A 556 33.25 -2.02 10.75
N TYR A 557 32.08 -1.91 11.37
CA TYR A 557 31.21 -3.09 11.45
C TYR A 557 30.72 -3.41 10.03
N GLY A 558 31.20 -4.52 9.47
CA GLY A 558 30.70 -5.05 8.20
C GLY A 558 29.25 -5.51 8.40
N PRO A 559 28.29 -5.05 7.60
CA PRO A 559 26.92 -5.53 7.75
C PRO A 559 26.84 -6.99 7.33
N ALA A 560 26.00 -7.76 8.03
CA ALA A 560 25.36 -8.92 7.42
C ALA A 560 24.63 -8.41 6.17
N ARG A 561 25.25 -8.58 5.01
CA ARG A 561 24.66 -8.19 3.73
C ARG A 561 23.49 -9.13 3.51
N LEU A 562 22.26 -8.62 3.62
CA LEU A 562 21.17 -9.28 2.93
C LEU A 562 21.53 -9.27 1.45
N ASN A 563 21.53 -10.44 0.82
CA ASN A 563 21.62 -10.46 -0.63
C ASN A 563 20.31 -9.87 -1.21
N ALA A 564 20.35 -9.37 -2.45
CA ALA A 564 19.15 -8.82 -3.11
C ALA A 564 17.95 -9.79 -3.11
N GLY A 565 18.24 -11.09 -3.03
CA GLY A 565 17.26 -12.14 -2.80
C GLY A 565 16.47 -11.91 -1.50
N GLU A 566 17.14 -11.89 -0.36
CA GLU A 566 16.50 -11.79 0.96
C GLU A 566 15.72 -10.49 1.17
N ALA A 567 16.23 -9.37 0.64
CA ALA A 567 15.54 -8.08 0.72
C ALA A 567 14.19 -8.08 -0.03
N LEU A 568 14.10 -8.81 -1.15
CA LEU A 568 12.89 -8.93 -1.97
C LEU A 568 12.04 -10.17 -1.63
N GLY A 569 12.32 -10.85 -0.50
CA GLY A 569 11.54 -12.02 -0.04
C GLY A 569 12.05 -13.38 -0.54
N GLY A 570 13.21 -13.42 -1.16
CA GLY A 570 13.90 -14.62 -1.65
C GLY A 570 13.71 -14.90 -3.15
N PRO A 571 14.45 -15.87 -3.71
CA PRO A 571 14.45 -16.15 -5.15
C PRO A 571 13.07 -16.60 -5.67
N ARG A 572 12.30 -17.33 -4.86
CA ARG A 572 10.93 -17.77 -5.22
C ARG A 572 9.98 -16.59 -5.37
N VAL A 573 10.10 -15.60 -4.50
CA VAL A 573 9.30 -14.38 -4.51
C VAL A 573 9.67 -13.50 -5.72
N ILE A 574 10.97 -13.35 -5.99
CA ILE A 574 11.46 -12.65 -7.20
C ILE A 574 10.94 -13.31 -8.48
N ALA A 575 11.02 -14.63 -8.60
CA ALA A 575 10.53 -15.36 -9.76
C ALA A 575 9.02 -15.16 -9.97
N PHE A 576 8.26 -15.16 -8.86
CA PHE A 576 6.82 -14.92 -8.89
C PHE A 576 6.49 -13.48 -9.37
N TYR A 577 7.20 -12.46 -8.87
CA TYR A 577 7.04 -11.09 -9.36
C TYR A 577 7.44 -10.94 -10.82
N GLY A 578 8.54 -11.58 -11.24
CA GLY A 578 8.98 -11.61 -12.64
C GLY A 578 7.91 -12.20 -13.56
N GLY A 579 7.24 -13.27 -13.13
CA GLY A 579 6.10 -13.86 -13.85
C GLY A 579 4.91 -12.90 -13.97
N PHE A 580 4.57 -12.18 -12.91
CA PHE A 580 3.50 -11.17 -12.94
C PHE A 580 3.84 -10.00 -13.89
N VAL A 581 5.08 -9.49 -13.83
CA VAL A 581 5.54 -8.42 -14.73
C VAL A 581 5.57 -8.90 -16.19
N ALA A 582 6.03 -10.12 -16.45
CA ALA A 582 6.02 -10.71 -17.79
C ALA A 582 4.59 -10.86 -18.34
N LEU A 583 3.63 -11.27 -17.50
CA LEU A 583 2.20 -11.31 -17.86
C LEU A 583 1.69 -9.91 -18.25
N LEU A 584 1.98 -8.89 -17.44
CA LEU A 584 1.58 -7.51 -17.75
C LEU A 584 2.23 -6.99 -19.03
N ALA A 585 3.50 -7.30 -19.26
CA ALA A 585 4.21 -6.92 -20.49
C ALA A 585 3.59 -7.60 -21.71
N ALA A 586 3.31 -8.91 -21.64
CA ALA A 586 2.65 -9.65 -22.71
C ALA A 586 1.27 -9.07 -23.04
N VAL A 587 0.44 -8.79 -22.02
CA VAL A 587 -0.87 -8.16 -22.21
C VAL A 587 -0.74 -6.78 -22.83
N THR A 588 0.25 -5.98 -22.39
CA THR A 588 0.49 -4.62 -22.93
C THR A 588 0.97 -4.65 -24.37
N VAL A 589 1.82 -5.62 -24.75
CA VAL A 589 2.26 -5.82 -26.14
C VAL A 589 1.10 -6.23 -27.02
N VAL A 590 0.28 -7.19 -26.57
CA VAL A 590 -0.94 -7.59 -27.28
C VAL A 590 -1.86 -6.39 -27.46
N TRP A 591 -2.10 -5.61 -26.41
CA TRP A 591 -2.93 -4.41 -26.44
C TRP A 591 -2.40 -3.35 -27.42
N SER A 592 -1.09 -3.10 -27.40
CA SER A 592 -0.45 -2.12 -28.28
C SER A 592 -0.50 -2.55 -29.74
N ARG A 593 -0.23 -3.83 -30.03
CA ARG A 593 -0.37 -4.41 -31.37
C ARG A 593 -1.81 -4.31 -31.85
N VAL A 594 -2.77 -4.64 -31.00
CA VAL A 594 -4.20 -4.55 -31.28
C VAL A 594 -4.61 -3.13 -31.70
N VAL A 595 -4.21 -2.12 -30.94
CA VAL A 595 -4.56 -0.72 -31.27
C VAL A 595 -3.82 -0.24 -32.53
N TRP A 596 -2.58 -0.70 -32.73
CA TRP A 596 -1.78 -0.37 -33.90
C TRP A 596 -2.29 -1.03 -35.20
N PHE A 597 -2.71 -2.30 -35.16
CA PHE A 597 -3.32 -3.01 -36.30
C PHE A 597 -4.56 -2.27 -36.81
N ARG A 598 -5.36 -1.69 -35.91
CA ARG A 598 -6.49 -0.83 -36.30
C ARG A 598 -6.05 0.43 -37.04
N ARG A 599 -4.99 1.11 -36.60
CA ARG A 599 -4.45 2.28 -37.33
C ARG A 599 -4.08 1.88 -38.76
N ARG A 600 -3.44 0.72 -38.93
CA ARG A 600 -2.99 0.23 -40.24
C ARG A 600 -4.16 -0.14 -41.16
N ALA A 601 -5.10 -0.95 -40.67
CA ALA A 601 -6.29 -1.39 -41.43
C ALA A 601 -7.19 -0.25 -41.91
N VAL A 602 -7.20 0.87 -41.18
CA VAL A 602 -7.96 2.08 -41.56
C VAL A 602 -7.15 3.04 -42.43
N SER A 603 -5.81 3.00 -42.34
CA SER A 603 -4.92 3.84 -43.16
C SER A 603 -4.69 3.30 -44.58
N LYS A 604 -4.79 1.98 -44.79
CA LYS A 604 -4.67 1.33 -46.11
C LYS A 604 -5.81 0.32 -46.27
N PRO A 605 -6.88 0.64 -47.01
CA PRO A 605 -7.83 -0.37 -47.45
C PRO A 605 -7.10 -1.41 -48.32
N PRO A 606 -7.37 -2.71 -48.18
CA PRO A 606 -6.80 -3.71 -49.08
C PRO A 606 -7.33 -3.47 -50.49
N GLY A 607 -6.48 -3.05 -51.44
CA GLY A 607 -6.86 -2.83 -52.84
C GLY A 607 -6.67 -1.41 -53.40
N LEU A 608 -6.14 -0.47 -52.61
CA LEU A 608 -5.66 0.84 -53.09
C LEU A 608 -4.12 0.91 -53.03
N GLY A 609 -3.46 -0.13 -53.52
CA GLY A 609 -2.02 -0.15 -53.75
C GLY A 609 -1.74 0.22 -55.20
N ASP A 610 -0.81 1.15 -55.37
CA ASP A 610 -0.22 1.69 -56.61
C ASP A 610 -0.52 0.88 -57.88
N ARG A 611 -1.36 1.47 -58.74
CA ARG A 611 -1.27 1.30 -60.19
C ARG A 611 -0.64 2.56 -60.75
#